data_AF-A0A7C3CDL2-F1
#
_entry.id   AF-A0A7C3CDL2-F1
#
_cell.length_a   1.000
_cell.length_b   1.000
_cell.length_c   1.000
_cell.angle_alpha   90.00
_cell.angle_beta   90.00
_cell.angle_gamma   90.00
#
_symmetry.space_group_name_H-M   'P 1'
#
loop_
_entity.id
_entity.type
_entity.pdbx_description
1 polymer ?
#
loop_
_entity_poly.entity_id
_entity_poly.type
_entity_poly.pdbx_seq_one_letter_code
_entity_poly.pdbx_strand_id
1 'polypeptide(L)'
;RYDFFEVYAIVEDDEGWLWYDTGDDHWIKQTQVSLIDLSTPMPNNVPADAKWVEVDLYEQTLVAYEGNQMVYASLISSGLNKWPTREGLFEVWDRYQQVKMSGAEGKVDYYFIEDVPFTMYFDRSKGIALHGAYWHDGFGYKKSHGCVNMPPRDAEWVWHWSEGDEEPLYVWVHTSDPTDILRAPNVGKPAPTASADASDSGIYLNPDNISGPQ
;
A
#
# COMPACT_ATOMS: atom_id res chain seq x y z
N ARG A 1 -3.22 11.50 9.18
CA ARG A 1 -1.74 11.68 9.13
C ARG A 1 -1.20 10.41 9.71
N TYR A 2 -0.51 9.60 8.91
CA TYR A 2 0.14 8.39 9.40
C TYR A 2 1.49 8.79 9.97
N ASP A 3 1.91 8.08 11.01
CA ASP A 3 3.27 8.18 11.51
C ASP A 3 4.09 7.04 10.92
N PHE A 4 5.28 7.41 10.45
CA PHE A 4 6.28 6.46 9.98
C PHE A 4 7.26 6.19 11.10
N PHE A 5 7.55 4.93 11.36
CA PHE A 5 8.57 4.53 12.30
C PHE A 5 9.29 3.27 11.82
N GLU A 6 10.52 3.12 12.28
CA GLU A 6 11.40 2.01 11.93
C GLU A 6 11.09 0.79 12.81
N VAL A 7 11.23 -0.39 12.23
CA VAL A 7 11.27 -1.65 12.98
C VAL A 7 12.71 -1.98 13.32
N TYR A 8 13.00 -2.24 14.59
CA TYR A 8 14.32 -2.68 15.03
C TYR A 8 14.43 -4.20 15.23
N ALA A 9 13.31 -4.88 15.45
CA ALA A 9 13.24 -6.32 15.61
C ALA A 9 11.83 -6.84 15.33
N ILE A 10 11.75 -8.10 14.90
CA ILE A 10 10.49 -8.81 14.65
C ILE A 10 10.51 -10.10 15.42
N VAL A 11 9.41 -10.45 16.05
CA VAL A 11 9.26 -11.72 16.78
C VAL A 11 7.90 -12.32 16.48
N GLU A 12 7.83 -13.63 16.45
CA GLU A 12 6.58 -14.38 16.36
C GLU A 12 6.19 -14.86 17.77
N ASP A 13 4.93 -14.63 18.17
CA ASP A 13 4.39 -15.19 19.42
C ASP A 13 3.94 -16.65 19.26
N ASP A 14 3.49 -17.27 20.34
CA ASP A 14 3.06 -18.67 20.38
C ASP A 14 1.75 -18.93 19.62
N GLU A 15 1.00 -17.87 19.29
CA GLU A 15 -0.19 -17.91 18.45
C GLU A 15 0.11 -17.67 16.96
N GLY A 16 1.37 -17.39 16.61
CA GLY A 16 1.81 -17.12 15.24
C GLY A 16 1.64 -15.67 14.79
N TRP A 17 1.42 -14.73 15.71
CA TRP A 17 1.36 -13.30 15.38
C TRP A 17 2.76 -12.68 15.41
N LEU A 18 3.03 -11.83 14.42
CA LEU A 18 4.22 -11.00 14.44
C LEU A 18 4.02 -9.79 15.36
N TRP A 19 5.11 -9.45 16.05
CA TRP A 19 5.27 -8.26 16.85
C TRP A 19 6.50 -7.50 16.37
N TYR A 20 6.36 -6.18 16.28
CA TYR A 20 7.39 -5.27 15.78
C TYR A 20 7.90 -4.39 16.92
N ASP A 21 9.21 -4.40 17.13
CA ASP A 21 9.90 -3.50 18.06
C ASP A 21 10.05 -2.12 17.42
N THR A 22 9.45 -1.12 18.05
CA THR A 22 9.46 0.28 17.59
C THR A 22 10.47 1.15 18.33
N GLY A 23 11.29 0.52 19.18
CA GLY A 23 12.27 1.18 20.04
C GLY A 23 11.78 1.36 21.47
N ASP A 24 12.71 1.59 22.39
CA ASP A 24 12.44 1.81 23.82
C ASP A 24 11.61 0.67 24.47
N ASP A 25 11.83 -0.58 24.03
CA ASP A 25 11.08 -1.78 24.45
C ASP A 25 9.55 -1.69 24.16
N HIS A 26 9.14 -0.84 23.21
CA HIS A 26 7.76 -0.81 22.73
C HIS A 26 7.54 -1.80 21.59
N TRP A 27 6.49 -2.61 21.73
CA TRP A 27 6.13 -3.63 20.77
C TRP A 27 4.70 -3.41 20.30
N ILE A 28 4.51 -3.49 18.99
CA ILE A 28 3.21 -3.34 18.35
C ILE A 28 2.89 -4.62 17.58
N LYS A 29 1.67 -5.11 17.75
CA LYS A 29 1.19 -6.33 17.08
C LYS A 29 0.88 -6.03 15.61
N GLN A 30 1.23 -6.94 14.70
CA GLN A 30 1.06 -6.76 13.25
C GLN A 30 -0.34 -6.30 12.81
N THR A 31 -1.38 -6.67 13.55
CA THR A 31 -2.77 -6.32 13.21
C THR A 31 -3.11 -4.84 13.38
N GLN A 32 -2.26 -4.05 14.03
CA GLN A 32 -2.55 -2.66 14.36
C GLN A 32 -2.04 -1.69 13.29
N VAL A 33 -1.35 -2.21 12.28
CA VAL A 33 -0.40 -1.46 11.49
C VAL A 33 -0.13 -2.10 10.13
N SER A 34 0.54 -1.37 9.23
CA SER A 34 0.93 -1.86 7.91
C SER A 34 2.44 -1.79 7.69
N LEU A 35 3.02 -2.86 7.19
CA LEU A 35 4.44 -2.96 6.86
C LEU A 35 4.73 -2.51 5.42
N ILE A 36 5.83 -1.77 5.25
CA ILE A 36 6.47 -1.57 3.95
C ILE A 36 7.83 -2.24 3.99
N ASP A 37 7.98 -3.27 3.17
CA ASP A 37 9.25 -3.93 2.94
C ASP A 37 10.03 -3.19 1.84
N LEU A 38 11.12 -2.54 2.23
CA LEU A 38 11.99 -1.81 1.29
C LEU A 38 12.92 -2.74 0.49
N SER A 39 12.94 -4.06 0.78
CA SER A 39 13.63 -5.02 -0.09
C SER A 39 12.83 -5.44 -1.31
N THR A 40 11.56 -5.02 -1.42
CA THR A 40 10.72 -5.45 -2.52
C THR A 40 11.35 -5.04 -3.85
N PRO A 41 11.77 -6.00 -4.70
CA PRO A 41 12.49 -5.67 -5.92
C PRO A 41 11.55 -5.05 -6.94
N MET A 42 12.05 -4.06 -7.69
CA MET A 42 11.34 -3.51 -8.84
C MET A 42 10.93 -4.65 -9.80
N PRO A 43 9.69 -4.69 -10.29
CA PRO A 43 9.25 -5.73 -11.22
C PRO A 43 10.06 -5.70 -12.53
N ASN A 44 10.45 -6.88 -13.03
CA ASN A 44 11.34 -7.04 -14.21
C ASN A 44 10.89 -6.31 -15.50
N ASN A 45 9.61 -5.96 -15.62
CA ASN A 45 9.03 -5.33 -16.80
C ASN A 45 8.77 -3.82 -16.62
N VAL A 46 9.27 -3.23 -15.53
CA VAL A 46 9.29 -1.78 -15.31
C VAL A 46 10.64 -1.24 -15.77
N PRO A 47 10.69 -0.20 -16.62
CA PRO A 47 11.95 0.45 -17.00
C PRO A 47 12.71 0.98 -15.77
N ALA A 48 14.03 0.94 -15.80
CA ALA A 48 14.88 1.21 -14.63
C ALA A 48 14.77 2.64 -14.06
N ASP A 49 14.34 3.59 -14.89
CA ASP A 49 14.14 5.00 -14.59
C ASP A 49 12.66 5.40 -14.55
N ALA A 50 11.75 4.44 -14.71
CA ALA A 50 10.31 4.71 -14.68
C ALA A 50 9.81 5.00 -13.26
N LYS A 51 8.76 5.82 -13.20
CA LYS A 51 7.91 5.93 -12.01
C LYS A 51 6.98 4.74 -11.93
N TRP A 52 6.87 4.18 -10.74
CA TRP A 52 5.93 3.10 -10.48
C TRP A 52 5.39 3.17 -9.06
N VAL A 53 4.22 2.58 -8.86
CA VAL A 53 3.67 2.35 -7.53
C VAL A 53 3.53 0.87 -7.27
N GLU A 54 3.91 0.47 -6.07
CA GLU A 54 3.58 -0.80 -5.45
C GLU A 54 2.25 -0.66 -4.72
N VAL A 55 1.35 -1.62 -4.91
CA VAL A 55 0.12 -1.76 -4.14
C VAL A 55 0.11 -3.13 -3.49
N ASP A 56 0.24 -3.15 -2.17
CA ASP A 56 0.18 -4.37 -1.38
C ASP A 56 -1.25 -4.59 -0.86
N LEU A 57 -1.87 -5.68 -1.28
CA LEU A 57 -3.24 -6.05 -0.90
C LEU A 57 -3.33 -6.73 0.47
N TYR A 58 -2.23 -7.23 1.03
CA TYR A 58 -2.16 -7.70 2.40
C TYR A 58 -2.01 -6.51 3.34
N GLU A 59 -0.94 -5.74 3.17
CA GLU A 59 -0.59 -4.60 4.04
C GLU A 59 -1.51 -3.39 3.83
N GLN A 60 -2.26 -3.35 2.73
CA GLN A 60 -3.11 -2.22 2.35
C GLN A 60 -2.32 -0.91 2.26
N THR A 61 -1.15 -0.98 1.61
CA THR A 61 -0.26 0.15 1.37
C THR A 61 -0.13 0.46 -0.12
N LEU A 62 0.25 1.70 -0.41
CA LEU A 62 0.76 2.14 -1.69
C LEU A 62 2.12 2.79 -1.46
N VAL A 63 3.11 2.39 -2.24
CA VAL A 63 4.47 2.94 -2.19
C VAL A 63 4.86 3.43 -3.58
N ALA A 64 5.32 4.67 -3.68
CA ALA A 64 5.74 5.27 -4.93
C ALA A 64 7.27 5.26 -5.04
N TYR A 65 7.76 4.88 -6.21
CA TYR A 65 9.18 4.72 -6.50
C TYR A 65 9.60 5.48 -7.76
N GLU A 66 10.82 6.01 -7.73
CA GLU A 66 11.59 6.42 -8.90
C GLU A 66 12.77 5.45 -9.06
N GLY A 67 12.69 4.56 -10.06
CA GLY A 67 13.60 3.41 -10.13
C GLY A 67 13.49 2.53 -8.89
N ASN A 68 14.58 2.35 -8.13
CA ASN A 68 14.57 1.61 -6.86
C ASN A 68 14.41 2.50 -5.61
N GLN A 69 14.28 3.81 -5.78
CA GLN A 69 14.19 4.73 -4.65
C GLN A 69 12.73 4.98 -4.28
N MET A 70 12.34 4.60 -3.06
CA MET A 70 11.05 5.01 -2.50
C MET A 70 11.05 6.54 -2.33
N VAL A 71 10.01 7.20 -2.86
CA VAL A 71 9.81 8.65 -2.76
C VAL A 71 8.57 9.03 -1.95
N TYR A 72 7.61 8.10 -1.78
CA TYR A 72 6.38 8.35 -1.04
C TYR A 72 5.69 7.06 -0.63
N ALA A 73 4.87 7.12 0.43
CA ALA A 73 4.06 6.00 0.88
C ALA A 73 2.73 6.47 1.52
N SER A 74 1.70 5.64 1.42
CA SER A 74 0.36 5.88 1.96
C SER A 74 -0.35 4.57 2.31
N LEU A 75 -1.30 4.61 3.25
CA LEU A 75 -2.31 3.56 3.35
C LEU A 75 -3.32 3.68 2.19
N ILE A 76 -3.92 2.55 1.82
CA ILE A 76 -4.99 2.47 0.82
C ILE A 76 -6.16 1.60 1.33
N SER A 77 -7.24 1.59 0.57
CA SER A 77 -8.32 0.60 0.71
C SER A 77 -8.57 -0.05 -0.65
N SER A 78 -8.20 -1.31 -0.81
CA SER A 78 -8.42 -2.06 -2.05
C SER A 78 -9.78 -2.78 -2.06
N GLY A 79 -10.01 -3.57 -3.11
CA GLY A 79 -11.24 -4.30 -3.36
C GLY A 79 -11.57 -5.33 -2.30
N LEU A 80 -12.84 -5.39 -1.89
CA LEU A 80 -13.35 -6.45 -1.01
C LEU A 80 -13.22 -7.82 -1.68
N ASN A 81 -13.23 -8.90 -0.90
CA ASN A 81 -13.12 -10.27 -1.44
C ASN A 81 -14.17 -10.62 -2.51
N LYS A 82 -15.35 -9.98 -2.46
CA LYS A 82 -16.41 -10.13 -3.47
C LYS A 82 -16.07 -9.42 -4.80
N TRP A 83 -15.28 -8.35 -4.75
CA TRP A 83 -14.86 -7.53 -5.88
C TRP A 83 -13.35 -7.24 -5.76
N PRO A 84 -12.50 -8.28 -5.87
CA PRO A 84 -11.08 -8.14 -5.55
C PRO A 84 -10.37 -7.24 -6.56
N THR A 85 -9.43 -6.44 -6.07
CA THR A 85 -8.41 -5.84 -6.91
C THR A 85 -7.53 -6.97 -7.47
N ARG A 86 -7.25 -6.95 -8.76
CA ARG A 86 -6.45 -7.99 -9.41
C ARG A 86 -4.98 -7.72 -9.20
N GLU A 87 -4.24 -8.76 -8.84
CA GLU A 87 -2.78 -8.74 -8.86
C GLU A 87 -2.26 -8.73 -10.29
N GLY A 88 -1.06 -8.16 -10.47
CA GLY A 88 -0.37 -8.04 -11.74
C GLY A 88 0.40 -6.74 -11.88
N LEU A 89 1.13 -6.62 -12.98
CA LEU A 89 1.73 -5.36 -13.42
C LEU A 89 0.81 -4.71 -14.46
N PHE A 90 0.53 -3.44 -14.25
CA PHE A 90 -0.37 -2.63 -15.07
C PHE A 90 0.28 -1.29 -15.40
N GLU A 91 -0.35 -0.56 -16.32
CA GLU A 91 0.03 0.79 -16.73
C GLU A 91 -1.18 1.70 -16.59
N VAL A 92 -0.98 2.89 -16.01
CA VAL A 92 -2.00 3.94 -16.03
C VAL A 92 -2.23 4.37 -17.48
N TRP A 93 -3.44 4.12 -17.98
CA TRP A 93 -3.79 4.36 -19.38
C TRP A 93 -4.70 5.57 -19.58
N ASP A 94 -5.29 6.10 -18.51
CA ASP A 94 -6.11 7.32 -18.54
C ASP A 94 -6.17 7.96 -17.16
N ARG A 95 -6.27 9.29 -17.12
CA ARG A 95 -6.23 10.06 -15.88
C ARG A 95 -7.15 11.27 -15.91
N TYR A 96 -7.78 11.56 -14.76
CA TYR A 96 -8.69 12.69 -14.59
C TYR A 96 -8.47 13.32 -13.22
N GLN A 97 -8.38 14.65 -13.16
CA GLN A 97 -8.38 15.36 -11.87
C GLN A 97 -9.69 15.14 -11.11
N GLN A 98 -10.81 15.07 -11.82
CA GLN A 98 -12.13 14.76 -11.29
C GLN A 98 -12.94 14.02 -12.36
N VAL A 99 -13.60 12.93 -11.98
CA VAL A 99 -14.47 12.18 -12.90
C VAL A 99 -15.68 11.59 -12.17
N LYS A 100 -16.78 11.46 -12.89
CA LYS A 100 -17.96 10.72 -12.45
C LYS A 100 -17.65 9.23 -12.47
N MET A 101 -17.82 8.54 -11.35
CA MET A 101 -17.78 7.08 -11.30
C MET A 101 -19.12 6.51 -10.83
N SER A 102 -19.61 5.53 -11.57
CA SER A 102 -20.78 4.75 -11.19
C SER A 102 -20.53 3.27 -11.43
N GLY A 103 -21.19 2.44 -10.63
CA GLY A 103 -21.06 0.99 -10.73
C GLY A 103 -22.28 0.29 -10.15
N ALA A 104 -22.49 -0.97 -10.57
CA ALA A 104 -23.57 -1.83 -10.07
C ALA A 104 -24.99 -1.26 -10.24
N GLU A 105 -25.26 -0.57 -11.36
CA GLU A 105 -26.59 -0.03 -11.70
C GLU A 105 -27.67 -1.11 -11.61
N GLY A 106 -28.72 -0.84 -10.82
CA GLY A 106 -29.82 -1.77 -10.57
C GLY A 106 -29.52 -2.91 -9.58
N LYS A 107 -28.40 -2.88 -8.85
CA LYS A 107 -28.05 -3.87 -7.81
C LYS A 107 -27.95 -3.23 -6.42
N VAL A 108 -27.91 -4.06 -5.38
CA VAL A 108 -27.83 -3.62 -3.97
C VAL A 108 -26.53 -2.86 -3.67
N ASP A 109 -25.48 -3.13 -4.44
CA ASP A 109 -24.16 -2.52 -4.38
C ASP A 109 -23.99 -1.30 -5.32
N TYR A 110 -25.11 -0.74 -5.83
CA TYR A 110 -25.06 0.47 -6.66
C TYR A 110 -24.33 1.60 -5.96
N TYR A 111 -23.40 2.23 -6.67
CA TYR A 111 -22.81 3.49 -6.25
C TYR A 111 -22.74 4.46 -7.42
N PHE A 112 -22.83 5.74 -7.07
CA PHE A 112 -22.73 6.87 -7.98
C PHE A 112 -22.04 8.00 -7.22
N ILE A 113 -20.86 8.38 -7.68
CA ILE A 113 -20.05 9.44 -7.08
C ILE A 113 -19.70 10.41 -8.20
N GLU A 114 -20.17 11.65 -8.07
CA GLU A 114 -20.07 12.61 -9.17
C GLU A 114 -18.66 13.16 -9.37
N ASP A 115 -17.89 13.30 -8.30
CA ASP A 115 -16.61 13.99 -8.34
C ASP A 115 -15.52 13.14 -7.67
N VAL A 116 -15.20 11.99 -8.24
CA VAL A 116 -14.07 11.18 -7.76
C VAL A 116 -12.77 11.88 -8.13
N PRO A 117 -11.96 12.32 -7.15
CA PRO A 117 -10.77 13.11 -7.41
C PRO A 117 -9.56 12.24 -7.77
N PHE A 118 -8.64 12.80 -8.55
CA PHE A 118 -7.31 12.26 -8.86
C PHE A 118 -7.32 10.81 -9.32
N THR A 119 -8.16 10.54 -10.30
CA THR A 119 -8.37 9.21 -10.86
C THR A 119 -7.30 8.85 -11.87
N MET A 120 -6.72 7.65 -11.72
CA MET A 120 -5.74 7.04 -12.62
C MET A 120 -6.17 5.60 -12.92
N TYR A 121 -6.74 5.35 -14.09
CA TYR A 121 -7.17 4.01 -14.50
C TYR A 121 -5.99 3.16 -14.92
N PHE A 122 -5.87 1.95 -14.37
CA PHE A 122 -4.75 1.04 -14.64
C PHE A 122 -5.17 -0.36 -15.12
N ASP A 123 -6.29 -0.93 -14.61
CA ASP A 123 -6.82 -2.20 -15.14
C ASP A 123 -7.94 -1.93 -16.15
N ARG A 124 -7.56 -1.88 -17.44
CA ARG A 124 -8.50 -1.66 -18.55
C ARG A 124 -9.57 -2.75 -18.65
N SER A 125 -9.30 -3.99 -18.24
CA SER A 125 -10.25 -5.10 -18.37
C SER A 125 -11.43 -5.04 -17.39
N LYS A 126 -11.25 -4.27 -16.31
CA LYS A 126 -12.21 -4.15 -15.21
C LYS A 126 -12.61 -2.70 -14.92
N GLY A 127 -11.93 -1.72 -15.52
CA GLY A 127 -12.14 -0.31 -15.24
C GLY A 127 -11.67 0.09 -13.85
N ILE A 128 -10.60 -0.54 -13.34
CA ILE A 128 -10.06 -0.27 -12.00
C ILE A 128 -9.09 0.90 -12.05
N ALA A 129 -9.19 1.76 -11.05
CA ALA A 129 -8.36 2.94 -10.90
C ALA A 129 -7.75 3.06 -9.51
N LEU A 130 -6.63 3.78 -9.43
CA LEU A 130 -6.21 4.49 -8.23
C LEU A 130 -7.03 5.79 -8.16
N HIS A 131 -7.62 6.15 -7.02
CA HIS A 131 -8.27 7.45 -6.88
C HIS A 131 -8.41 7.89 -5.42
N GLY A 132 -8.67 9.18 -5.21
CA GLY A 132 -9.01 9.70 -3.87
C GLY A 132 -10.40 9.27 -3.44
N ALA A 133 -10.57 8.94 -2.16
CA ALA A 133 -11.87 8.58 -1.57
C ALA A 133 -12.15 9.48 -0.37
N TYR A 134 -12.98 10.52 -0.55
CA TYR A 134 -13.35 11.44 0.53
C TYR A 134 -14.51 10.94 1.39
N TRP A 135 -15.19 9.87 0.97
CA TRP A 135 -16.39 9.34 1.61
C TRP A 135 -16.11 8.32 2.71
N HIS A 136 -14.85 7.96 2.95
CA HIS A 136 -14.43 7.16 4.10
C HIS A 136 -13.00 7.48 4.52
N ASP A 137 -12.64 7.04 5.72
CA ASP A 137 -11.34 7.20 6.36
C ASP A 137 -10.67 5.87 6.72
N GLY A 138 -11.32 4.73 6.45
CA GLY A 138 -10.83 3.39 6.81
C GLY A 138 -9.71 2.83 5.91
N PHE A 139 -8.70 3.65 5.61
CA PHE A 139 -7.47 3.23 4.93
C PHE A 139 -6.68 2.26 5.82
N GLY A 140 -5.99 1.30 5.20
CA GLY A 140 -5.44 0.12 5.88
C GLY A 140 -6.40 -1.08 5.88
N TYR A 141 -7.62 -0.91 5.36
CA TYR A 141 -8.62 -1.98 5.24
C TYR A 141 -9.32 -1.96 3.89
N LYS A 142 -9.64 -3.15 3.36
CA LYS A 142 -10.40 -3.32 2.11
C LYS A 142 -11.79 -2.70 2.22
N LYS A 143 -12.19 -1.88 1.24
CA LYS A 143 -13.52 -1.23 1.20
C LYS A 143 -14.14 -1.09 -0.17
N SER A 144 -13.36 -1.20 -1.25
CA SER A 144 -13.83 -0.80 -2.57
C SER A 144 -14.47 -1.95 -3.36
N HIS A 145 -14.99 -1.62 -4.55
CA HIS A 145 -15.45 -2.57 -5.55
C HIS A 145 -14.34 -2.95 -6.57
N GLY A 146 -13.08 -2.84 -6.15
CA GLY A 146 -11.90 -3.21 -6.94
C GLY A 146 -10.90 -2.07 -7.09
N CYS A 147 -11.35 -0.80 -7.12
CA CYS A 147 -10.47 0.37 -7.13
C CYS A 147 -9.55 0.42 -5.91
N VAL A 148 -8.44 1.13 -6.04
CA VAL A 148 -7.53 1.38 -4.93
C VAL A 148 -7.84 2.79 -4.43
N ASN A 149 -8.54 2.85 -3.30
CA ASN A 149 -8.91 4.11 -2.69
C ASN A 149 -7.73 4.65 -1.88
N MET A 150 -7.38 5.91 -2.10
CA MET A 150 -6.34 6.64 -1.38
C MET A 150 -6.97 7.79 -0.57
N PRO A 151 -6.34 8.24 0.53
CA PRO A 151 -6.69 9.52 1.13
C PRO A 151 -6.61 10.62 0.06
N PRO A 152 -7.55 11.58 0.03
CA PRO A 152 -7.61 12.56 -1.07
C PRO A 152 -6.30 13.32 -1.31
N ARG A 153 -5.56 13.64 -0.24
CA ARG A 153 -4.27 14.33 -0.31
C ARG A 153 -3.16 13.46 -0.91
N ASP A 154 -3.20 12.17 -0.62
CA ASP A 154 -2.19 11.23 -1.06
C ASP A 154 -2.46 10.87 -2.54
N ALA A 155 -3.75 10.78 -2.92
CA ALA A 155 -4.17 10.70 -4.32
C ALA A 155 -3.72 11.90 -5.16
N GLU A 156 -3.91 13.12 -4.64
CA GLU A 156 -3.45 14.36 -5.26
C GLU A 156 -1.94 14.33 -5.51
N TRP A 157 -1.18 13.91 -4.50
CA TRP A 157 0.27 13.81 -4.58
C TRP A 157 0.70 12.84 -5.68
N VAL A 158 0.17 11.60 -5.68
CA VAL A 158 0.54 10.57 -6.69
C VAL A 158 0.15 11.02 -8.10
N TRP A 159 -1.00 11.68 -8.25
CA TRP A 159 -1.49 12.15 -9.53
C TRP A 159 -0.56 13.23 -10.13
N HIS A 160 -0.20 14.25 -9.36
CA HIS A 160 0.69 15.33 -9.81
C HIS A 160 2.14 14.85 -9.98
N TRP A 161 2.61 13.95 -9.11
CA TRP A 161 3.96 13.40 -9.23
C TRP A 161 4.15 12.61 -10.54
N SER A 162 3.09 11.99 -11.06
CA SER A 162 3.16 11.11 -12.23
C SER A 162 2.56 11.69 -13.53
N GLU A 163 2.05 12.92 -13.57
CA GLU A 163 1.34 13.49 -14.74
C GLU A 163 2.23 13.93 -15.90
N GLY A 164 3.52 14.18 -15.65
CA GLY A 164 4.42 14.81 -16.60
C GLY A 164 5.45 13.90 -17.28
N ASP A 165 5.43 12.61 -17.00
CA ASP A 165 6.47 11.69 -17.50
C ASP A 165 6.16 11.20 -18.91
N GLU A 166 7.22 10.92 -19.68
CA GLU A 166 7.10 10.37 -21.04
C GLU A 166 6.56 8.93 -21.02
N GLU A 167 6.91 8.17 -19.99
CA GLU A 167 6.44 6.81 -19.74
C GLU A 167 5.17 6.79 -18.88
N PRO A 168 4.29 5.78 -19.00
CA PRO A 168 3.14 5.66 -18.13
C PRO A 168 3.56 5.39 -16.68
N LEU A 169 2.69 5.74 -15.73
CA LEU A 169 2.85 5.26 -14.36
C LEU A 169 2.58 3.76 -14.33
N TYR A 170 3.55 2.96 -13.93
CA TYR A 170 3.35 1.53 -13.72
C TYR A 170 2.70 1.29 -12.35
N VAL A 171 1.76 0.34 -12.29
CA VAL A 171 1.07 -0.05 -11.07
C VAL A 171 1.28 -1.55 -10.89
N TRP A 172 2.08 -1.91 -9.89
CA TRP A 172 2.30 -3.30 -9.54
C TRP A 172 1.47 -3.66 -8.31
N VAL A 173 0.51 -4.54 -8.51
CA VAL A 173 -0.40 -5.01 -7.47
C VAL A 173 -0.03 -6.43 -7.08
N HIS A 174 0.20 -6.66 -5.80
CA HIS A 174 0.52 -7.98 -5.25
C HIS A 174 -0.05 -8.14 -3.83
N THR A 175 0.08 -9.34 -3.27
CA THR A 175 -0.24 -9.62 -1.86
C THR A 175 1.03 -10.16 -1.23
N SER A 176 1.59 -9.46 -0.24
CA SER A 176 2.74 -9.96 0.51
C SER A 176 2.36 -11.08 1.48
N ASP A 177 3.35 -11.89 1.83
CA ASP A 177 3.30 -12.75 3.00
C ASP A 177 4.04 -12.02 4.14
N PRO A 178 3.36 -11.65 5.25
CA PRO A 178 3.98 -10.94 6.35
C PRO A 178 5.15 -11.71 6.98
N THR A 179 5.22 -13.03 6.77
CA THR A 179 6.29 -13.88 7.31
C THR A 179 7.55 -13.88 6.46
N ASP A 180 7.52 -13.34 5.23
CA ASP A 180 8.71 -13.27 4.38
C ASP A 180 9.82 -12.42 5.01
N ILE A 181 9.46 -11.43 5.84
CA ILE A 181 10.41 -10.62 6.59
C ILE A 181 11.20 -11.42 7.63
N LEU A 182 10.64 -12.52 8.16
CA LEU A 182 11.36 -13.42 9.08
C LEU A 182 12.47 -14.21 8.38
N ARG A 183 12.44 -14.29 7.05
CA ARG A 183 13.44 -15.00 6.23
C ARG A 183 14.60 -14.09 5.84
N ALA A 184 14.49 -12.78 6.07
CA ALA A 184 15.57 -11.83 5.90
C ALA A 184 16.67 -12.07 6.96
N PRO A 185 17.96 -11.99 6.59
CA PRO A 185 19.06 -12.32 7.50
C PRO A 185 19.24 -11.21 8.54
N ASN A 186 18.49 -11.25 9.66
CA ASN A 186 18.83 -10.70 10.99
C ASN A 186 17.59 -10.67 11.91
N VAL A 187 17.07 -11.84 12.33
CA VAL A 187 16.03 -11.88 13.37
C VAL A 187 16.51 -12.75 14.53
N GLY A 188 16.74 -12.13 15.69
CA GLY A 188 17.37 -12.81 16.82
C GLY A 188 17.23 -12.09 18.15
N LYS A 189 16.00 -11.96 18.67
CA LYS A 189 15.69 -11.87 20.11
C LYS A 189 14.33 -12.52 20.39
N PRO A 190 14.12 -13.12 21.57
CA PRO A 190 12.83 -13.72 21.94
C PRO A 190 11.74 -12.66 22.15
N ALA A 191 10.49 -13.00 21.84
CA ALA A 191 9.33 -12.16 22.07
C ALA A 191 9.17 -11.79 23.56
N PRO A 192 8.84 -10.53 23.91
CA PRO A 192 8.54 -10.17 25.28
C PRO A 192 7.20 -10.73 25.74
N THR A 193 7.10 -11.09 27.02
CA THR A 193 5.85 -11.48 27.67
C THR A 193 5.00 -10.24 27.94
N ALA A 194 4.02 -9.96 27.07
CA ALA A 194 2.87 -9.07 27.22
C ALA A 194 2.98 -7.91 28.24
N SER A 195 3.26 -6.70 27.75
CA SER A 195 2.42 -5.51 27.97
C SER A 195 2.92 -4.37 27.08
N ALA A 196 2.08 -3.83 26.20
CA ALA A 196 2.29 -2.50 25.65
C ALA A 196 0.93 -1.91 25.22
N ASP A 197 0.60 -0.76 25.80
CA ASP A 197 -0.53 0.06 25.40
C ASP A 197 -0.31 0.55 23.96
N ALA A 198 -1.23 0.19 23.08
CA ALA A 198 -1.28 0.68 21.70
C ALA A 198 -2.19 1.90 21.64
N SER A 199 -1.68 3.05 21.18
CA SER A 199 -2.54 4.22 20.98
C SER A 199 -2.51 4.89 19.62
N ASP A 200 -1.68 4.48 18.66
CA ASP A 200 -1.79 5.01 17.28
C ASP A 200 -1.40 3.98 16.22
N SER A 201 -2.17 3.94 15.12
CA SER A 201 -1.90 3.13 13.93
C SER A 201 -0.97 3.88 12.96
N GLY A 202 0.02 3.19 12.37
CA GLY A 202 1.02 3.80 11.50
C GLY A 202 1.55 2.87 10.40
N ILE A 203 2.49 3.40 9.62
CA ILE A 203 3.13 2.69 8.50
C ILE A 203 4.58 2.41 8.89
N TYR A 204 5.00 1.16 8.76
CA TYR A 204 6.37 0.75 9.07
C TYR A 204 7.24 0.84 7.85
N LEU A 205 8.48 1.28 8.04
CA LEU A 205 9.54 1.12 7.06
C LEU A 205 10.53 0.10 7.63
N ASN A 206 10.82 -0.97 6.91
CA ASN A 206 11.88 -1.91 7.28
C ASN A 206 13.25 -1.40 6.75
N PRO A 207 14.15 -0.86 7.59
CA PRO A 207 15.45 -0.37 7.12
C PRO A 207 16.47 -1.50 6.87
N ASP A 208 16.28 -2.68 7.47
CA ASP A 208 17.33 -3.71 7.60
C ASP A 208 17.55 -4.57 6.35
N ASN A 209 16.89 -4.23 5.25
CA ASN A 209 16.91 -5.01 4.01
C ASN A 209 17.44 -4.20 2.81
N ILE A 210 17.92 -2.96 3.07
CA ILE A 210 18.68 -2.15 2.11
C ILE A 210 20.17 -2.53 2.20
N SER A 211 20.52 -3.71 1.68
CA SER A 211 21.93 -4.04 1.46
C SER A 211 22.30 -3.89 -0.02
N GLY A 212 22.90 -2.74 -0.37
CA GLY A 212 23.96 -2.65 -1.38
C GLY A 212 23.94 -1.43 -2.32
N PRO A 213 25.09 -1.01 -2.89
CA PRO A 213 26.44 -0.93 -2.33
C PRO A 213 26.79 0.53 -1.92
N GLN A 214 27.84 0.70 -1.11
CA GLN A 214 28.55 1.98 -0.99
C GLN A 214 29.37 2.29 -2.24
#